data_AF-A0A554KV14-F1
#
_entry.id   AF-A0A554KV14-F1
#
_cell.length_a   1.000
_cell.length_b   1.000
_cell.length_c   1.000
_cell.angle_alpha   90.00
_cell.angle_beta   90.00
_cell.angle_gamma   90.00
#
_symmetry.space_group_name_H-M   'P 1'
#
loop_
_entity.id
_entity.type
_entity.pdbx_description
1 polymer ?
#
loop_
_entity_poly.entity_id
_entity_poly.type
_entity_poly.pdbx_seq_one_letter_code
_entity_poly.pdbx_strand_id
1 'polypeptide(L)'
;MILVVVSFLGTAGYIFAQSNEVAERRAVLEQELTALETEIDKQRALLDDLRGRSVSLERDVGILNASIKQSQLSIRARDIAIANLTRDIGGKAKTIGELSEKIERAKLSLSQLVRKTVRFQSDSLPELLLGDGRLANLFTEMSSFASIEQSLSETISSVRTVKKDVETEKQELEGRRAEETDLRVAQERDKKRLEEQEAEKSRILKLSKGIEANYQSVISSKEYSAAKIRSELFILRDSAAIPFEKALALAQDAQARTGVRAAFLLGIIAEESNLGENVGKGNWRVDMKAPRDTVPFLDITRRLGLDPDQILGGLCECKKESVCVLR
;
A
#
# COMPACT_ATOMS: atom_id res chain seq x y z
N MET A 1 -81.01 -13.39 30.45
CA MET A 1 -80.69 -13.72 29.04
C MET A 1 -79.43 -12.93 28.69
N ILE A 2 -78.27 -13.58 28.75
CA ILE A 2 -76.95 -12.93 28.71
C ILE A 2 -76.54 -12.76 27.24
N LEU A 3 -76.25 -11.52 26.86
CA LEU A 3 -75.84 -11.09 25.54
C LEU A 3 -74.30 -11.16 25.48
N VAL A 4 -73.76 -12.21 24.87
CA VAL A 4 -72.30 -12.39 24.72
C VAL A 4 -71.85 -11.65 23.46
N VAL A 5 -71.27 -10.48 23.67
CA VAL A 5 -70.49 -9.71 22.68
C VAL A 5 -69.17 -10.44 22.48
N VAL A 6 -68.93 -10.98 21.28
CA VAL A 6 -67.63 -11.54 20.90
C VAL A 6 -66.72 -10.38 20.48
N SER A 7 -65.91 -9.94 21.44
CA SER A 7 -64.84 -8.97 21.25
C SER A 7 -63.79 -9.51 20.29
N PHE A 8 -63.61 -8.81 19.18
CA PHE A 8 -62.47 -8.93 18.27
C PHE A 8 -61.26 -8.23 18.94
N LEU A 9 -60.55 -8.96 19.81
CA LEU A 9 -59.34 -8.48 20.47
C LEU A 9 -58.11 -8.97 19.70
N GLY A 10 -57.37 -8.00 19.16
CA GLY A 10 -56.26 -8.20 18.26
C GLY A 10 -55.06 -8.92 18.87
N THR A 11 -54.45 -9.75 18.04
CA THR A 11 -53.07 -10.22 18.19
C THR A 11 -52.34 -10.00 16.87
N ALA A 12 -52.17 -8.73 16.49
CA ALA A 12 -51.26 -8.30 15.43
C ALA A 12 -50.11 -7.55 16.11
N GLY A 13 -49.11 -8.27 16.62
CA GLY A 13 -48.06 -7.64 17.43
C GLY A 13 -46.71 -8.35 17.53
N TYR A 14 -46.44 -9.42 16.77
CA TYR A 14 -45.20 -10.20 16.94
C TYR A 14 -44.36 -10.46 15.68
N ILE A 15 -44.70 -9.87 14.52
CA ILE A 15 -43.93 -10.09 13.27
C ILE A 15 -42.96 -8.92 12.94
N PHE A 16 -43.14 -7.74 13.54
CA PHE A 16 -42.37 -6.53 13.17
C PHE A 16 -40.99 -6.36 13.84
N ALA A 17 -40.62 -7.20 14.81
CA ALA A 17 -39.36 -7.02 15.54
C ALA A 17 -38.13 -7.59 14.81
N GLN A 18 -38.26 -8.69 14.05
CA GLN A 18 -37.14 -9.30 13.31
C GLN A 18 -36.82 -8.62 11.97
N SER A 19 -37.77 -7.90 11.36
CA SER A 19 -37.55 -7.24 10.07
C SER A 19 -36.64 -6.03 10.18
N ASN A 20 -36.69 -5.30 11.30
CA ASN A 20 -35.94 -4.07 11.50
C ASN A 20 -34.43 -4.33 11.68
N GLU A 21 -34.05 -5.36 12.44
CA GLU A 21 -32.65 -5.74 12.64
C GLU A 21 -31.98 -6.18 11.31
N VAL A 22 -32.71 -6.93 10.47
CA VAL A 22 -32.23 -7.39 9.17
C VAL A 22 -32.07 -6.24 8.18
N ALA A 23 -33.00 -5.28 8.19
CA ALA A 23 -32.93 -4.09 7.32
C ALA A 23 -31.79 -3.15 7.73
N GLU A 24 -31.63 -2.91 9.04
CA GLU A 24 -30.55 -2.10 9.59
C GLU A 24 -29.18 -2.72 9.28
N ARG A 25 -29.04 -4.04 9.43
CA ARG A 25 -27.78 -4.72 9.11
C ARG A 25 -27.42 -4.70 7.62
N ARG A 26 -28.42 -4.68 6.73
CA ARG A 26 -28.17 -4.47 5.29
C ARG A 26 -27.67 -3.06 5.00
N ALA A 27 -28.32 -2.05 5.56
CA ALA A 27 -27.92 -0.65 5.37
C ALA A 27 -26.47 -0.41 5.82
N VAL A 28 -26.05 -1.02 6.93
CA VAL A 28 -24.64 -0.95 7.40
C VAL A 28 -23.69 -1.61 6.40
N LEU A 29 -24.03 -2.78 5.86
CA LEU A 29 -23.18 -3.49 4.88
C LEU A 29 -23.12 -2.77 3.52
N GLU A 30 -24.19 -2.09 3.12
CA GLU A 30 -24.21 -1.25 1.92
C GLU A 30 -23.32 -0.02 2.09
N GLN A 31 -23.37 0.63 3.26
CA GLN A 31 -22.44 1.72 3.59
C GLN A 31 -20.99 1.23 3.59
N GLU A 32 -20.71 0.07 4.18
CA GLU A 32 -19.37 -0.52 4.16
C GLU A 32 -18.89 -0.86 2.74
N LEU A 33 -19.79 -1.35 1.88
CA LEU A 33 -19.49 -1.61 0.47
C LEU A 33 -19.12 -0.33 -0.27
N THR A 34 -19.92 0.75 -0.12
CA THR A 34 -19.61 2.04 -0.77
C THR A 34 -18.28 2.62 -0.28
N ALA A 35 -17.98 2.51 1.02
CA ALA A 35 -16.69 2.93 1.55
C ALA A 35 -15.53 2.12 0.95
N LEU A 36 -15.70 0.80 0.81
CA LEU A 36 -14.70 -0.08 0.16
C LEU A 36 -14.51 0.27 -1.31
N GLU A 37 -15.57 0.55 -2.06
CA GLU A 37 -15.50 0.98 -3.46
C GLU A 37 -14.68 2.27 -3.62
N THR A 38 -14.93 3.27 -2.77
CA THR A 38 -14.13 4.51 -2.80
C THR A 38 -12.66 4.26 -2.49
N GLU A 39 -12.35 3.32 -1.60
CA GLU A 39 -10.98 2.97 -1.27
C GLU A 39 -10.31 2.19 -2.42
N ILE A 40 -11.04 1.31 -3.11
CA ILE A 40 -10.56 0.61 -4.31
C ILE A 40 -10.20 1.63 -5.40
N ASP A 41 -11.02 2.66 -5.61
CA ASP A 41 -10.75 3.68 -6.63
C ASP A 41 -9.53 4.56 -6.27
N LYS A 42 -9.34 4.89 -4.99
CA LYS A 42 -8.10 5.54 -4.53
C LYS A 42 -6.87 4.66 -4.79
N GLN A 43 -6.96 3.36 -4.52
CA GLN A 43 -5.86 2.43 -4.79
C GLN A 43 -5.59 2.30 -6.30
N ARG A 44 -6.61 2.36 -7.16
CA ARG A 44 -6.44 2.40 -8.63
C ARG A 44 -5.70 3.65 -9.06
N ALA A 45 -6.11 4.82 -8.58
CA ALA A 45 -5.43 6.08 -8.90
C ALA A 45 -3.95 6.07 -8.45
N LEU A 46 -3.67 5.52 -7.26
CA LEU A 46 -2.30 5.35 -6.77
C LEU A 46 -1.48 4.41 -7.66
N LEU A 47 -2.07 3.29 -8.11
CA LEU A 47 -1.40 2.36 -9.02
C LEU A 47 -1.05 3.02 -10.36
N ASP A 48 -1.94 3.84 -10.91
CA ASP A 48 -1.70 4.53 -12.17
C ASP A 48 -0.62 5.60 -12.04
N ASP A 49 -0.62 6.36 -10.93
CA ASP A 49 0.48 7.30 -10.61
C ASP A 49 1.83 6.57 -10.48
N LEU A 50 1.87 5.46 -9.72
CA LEU A 50 3.09 4.68 -9.54
C LEU A 50 3.59 4.07 -10.86
N ARG A 51 2.68 3.68 -11.78
CA ARG A 51 3.03 3.19 -13.11
C ARG A 51 3.62 4.29 -14.01
N GLY A 52 3.21 5.54 -13.84
CA GLY A 52 3.72 6.69 -14.59
C GLY A 52 5.12 7.17 -14.17
N ARG A 53 5.63 6.72 -13.03
CA ARG A 53 6.98 7.09 -12.52
C ARG A 53 8.09 6.27 -13.19
N SER A 54 9.32 6.80 -13.16
CA SER A 54 10.53 6.14 -13.68
C SER A 54 10.76 4.76 -13.04
N VAL A 55 11.17 3.77 -13.83
CA VAL A 55 11.37 2.39 -13.38
C VAL A 55 12.45 2.30 -12.30
N SER A 56 12.06 1.89 -11.09
CA SER A 56 12.95 1.60 -9.95
C SER A 56 12.42 0.43 -9.13
N LEU A 57 13.30 -0.22 -8.36
CA LEU A 57 12.91 -1.28 -7.43
C LEU A 57 11.94 -0.77 -6.36
N GLU A 58 12.13 0.46 -5.85
CA GLU A 58 11.19 1.11 -4.93
C GLU A 58 9.80 1.25 -5.55
N ARG A 59 9.72 1.72 -6.79
CA ARG A 59 8.46 1.88 -7.50
C ARG A 59 7.77 0.53 -7.68
N ASP A 60 8.51 -0.50 -8.08
CA ASP A 60 7.98 -1.85 -8.28
C ASP A 60 7.41 -2.45 -6.99
N VAL A 61 8.12 -2.28 -5.88
CA VAL A 61 7.64 -2.67 -4.54
C VAL A 61 6.40 -1.85 -4.16
N GLY A 62 6.36 -0.56 -4.49
CA GLY A 62 5.17 0.28 -4.31
C GLY A 62 3.96 -0.22 -5.11
N ILE A 63 4.14 -0.58 -6.38
CA ILE A 63 3.08 -1.13 -7.24
C ILE A 63 2.57 -2.46 -6.68
N LEU A 64 3.47 -3.35 -6.24
CA LEU A 64 3.08 -4.63 -5.64
C LEU A 64 2.29 -4.41 -4.34
N ASN A 65 2.75 -3.52 -3.46
CA ASN A 65 2.04 -3.18 -2.23
C ASN A 65 0.64 -2.59 -2.49
N ALA A 66 0.52 -1.67 -3.44
CA ALA A 66 -0.78 -1.12 -3.83
C ALA A 66 -1.70 -2.18 -4.46
N SER A 67 -1.15 -3.10 -5.26
CA SER A 67 -1.90 -4.22 -5.86
C SER A 67 -2.38 -5.23 -4.80
N ILE A 68 -1.55 -5.54 -3.81
CA ILE A 68 -1.93 -6.37 -2.65
C ILE A 68 -3.05 -5.69 -1.88
N LYS A 69 -2.95 -4.38 -1.62
CA LYS A 69 -3.99 -3.63 -0.90
C LYS A 69 -5.31 -3.62 -1.67
N GLN A 70 -5.27 -3.37 -2.97
CA GLN A 70 -6.44 -3.45 -3.85
C GLN A 70 -7.09 -4.84 -3.82
N SER A 71 -6.27 -5.89 -3.85
CA SER A 71 -6.75 -7.28 -3.82
C SER A 71 -7.40 -7.60 -2.46
N GLN A 72 -6.83 -7.14 -1.36
CA GLN A 72 -7.43 -7.27 -0.02
C GLN A 72 -8.79 -6.58 0.10
N LEU A 73 -8.92 -5.37 -0.46
CA LEU A 73 -10.19 -4.64 -0.45
C LEU A 73 -11.24 -5.32 -1.33
N SER A 74 -10.83 -5.81 -2.50
CA SER A 74 -11.72 -6.55 -3.41
C SER A 74 -12.23 -7.85 -2.76
N ILE A 75 -11.37 -8.58 -2.05
CA ILE A 75 -11.78 -9.78 -1.30
C ILE A 75 -12.82 -9.44 -0.23
N ARG A 76 -12.61 -8.36 0.55
CA ARG A 76 -13.59 -7.90 1.55
C ARG A 76 -14.94 -7.54 0.93
N ALA A 77 -14.93 -6.84 -0.21
CA ALA A 77 -16.15 -6.51 -0.92
C ALA A 77 -16.91 -7.77 -1.34
N ARG A 78 -16.21 -8.81 -1.81
CA ARG A 78 -16.80 -10.12 -2.11
C ARG A 78 -17.32 -10.84 -0.88
N ASP A 79 -16.59 -10.80 0.25
CA ASP A 79 -17.06 -11.38 1.51
C ASP A 79 -18.42 -10.78 1.92
N ILE A 80 -18.57 -9.46 1.79
CA ILE A 80 -19.84 -8.76 2.05
C ILE A 80 -20.92 -9.21 1.05
N ALA A 81 -20.60 -9.29 -0.24
CA ALA A 81 -21.54 -9.76 -1.26
C ALA A 81 -22.03 -11.19 -0.98
N ILE A 82 -21.11 -12.10 -0.63
CA ILE A 82 -21.41 -13.48 -0.26
C ILE A 82 -22.28 -13.53 1.01
N ALA A 83 -22.00 -12.69 2.01
CA ALA A 83 -22.81 -12.61 3.22
C ALA A 83 -24.24 -12.13 2.92
N ASN A 84 -24.39 -11.12 2.05
CA ASN A 84 -25.71 -10.63 1.60
C ASN A 84 -26.49 -11.70 0.84
N LEU A 85 -25.85 -12.37 -0.13
CA LEU A 85 -26.46 -13.48 -0.88
C LEU A 85 -26.87 -14.63 0.06
N THR A 86 -26.02 -14.97 1.04
CA THR A 86 -26.33 -16.01 2.03
C THR A 86 -27.57 -15.64 2.86
N ARG A 87 -27.71 -14.37 3.23
CA ARG A 87 -28.89 -13.87 3.94
C ARG A 87 -30.14 -13.92 3.07
N ASP A 88 -30.06 -13.49 1.81
CA ASP A 88 -31.16 -13.56 0.86
C ASP A 88 -31.65 -15.00 0.65
N ILE A 89 -30.72 -15.93 0.47
CA ILE A 89 -31.00 -17.37 0.36
C ILE A 89 -31.70 -17.88 1.64
N GLY A 90 -31.21 -17.50 2.82
CA GLY A 90 -31.83 -17.85 4.10
C GLY A 90 -33.26 -17.31 4.22
N GLY A 91 -33.50 -16.07 3.77
CA GLY A 91 -34.83 -15.46 3.69
C GLY A 91 -35.77 -16.26 2.80
N LYS A 92 -35.35 -16.60 1.57
CA LYS A 92 -36.15 -17.40 0.64
C LYS A 92 -36.41 -18.81 1.18
N ALA A 93 -35.42 -19.44 1.83
CA ALA A 93 -35.60 -20.74 2.47
C ALA A 93 -36.68 -20.70 3.57
N LYS A 94 -36.71 -19.64 4.39
CA LYS A 94 -37.78 -19.42 5.38
C LYS A 94 -39.14 -19.27 4.71
N THR A 95 -39.24 -18.44 3.67
CA THR A 95 -40.48 -18.26 2.90
C THR A 95 -40.98 -19.58 2.29
N ILE A 96 -40.08 -20.40 1.74
CA ILE A 96 -40.43 -21.74 1.22
C ILE A 96 -40.99 -22.64 2.33
N GLY A 97 -40.40 -22.58 3.54
CA GLY A 97 -40.91 -23.28 4.73
C GLY A 97 -42.35 -22.84 5.06
N GLU A 98 -42.58 -21.52 5.17
CA GLU A 98 -43.89 -20.95 5.48
C GLU A 98 -44.96 -21.30 4.42
N LEU A 99 -44.59 -21.27 3.13
CA LEU A 99 -45.47 -21.67 2.03
C LEU A 99 -45.78 -23.18 2.08
N SER A 100 -44.81 -24.01 2.44
CA SER A 100 -44.99 -25.45 2.59
C SER A 100 -45.96 -25.76 3.74
N GLU A 101 -45.82 -25.09 4.88
CA GLU A 101 -46.76 -25.24 5.98
C GLU A 101 -48.18 -24.77 5.61
N LYS A 102 -48.31 -23.67 4.85
CA LYS A 102 -49.62 -23.22 4.34
C LYS A 102 -50.27 -24.29 3.46
N ILE A 103 -49.50 -24.92 2.58
CA ILE A 103 -49.98 -26.04 1.74
C ILE A 103 -50.46 -27.20 2.61
N GLU A 104 -49.70 -27.60 3.62
CA GLU A 104 -50.09 -28.73 4.48
C GLU A 104 -51.34 -28.41 5.32
N ARG A 105 -51.46 -27.20 5.87
CA ARG A 105 -52.70 -26.77 6.55
C ARG A 105 -53.90 -26.79 5.61
N ALA A 106 -53.74 -26.29 4.39
CA ALA A 106 -54.81 -26.29 3.39
C ALA A 106 -55.22 -27.72 2.99
N LYS A 107 -54.26 -28.63 2.79
CA LYS A 107 -54.56 -30.05 2.53
C LYS A 107 -55.31 -30.72 3.67
N LEU A 108 -54.94 -30.43 4.92
CA LEU A 108 -55.64 -30.96 6.10
C LEU A 108 -57.10 -30.49 6.12
N SER A 109 -57.35 -29.18 5.94
CA SER A 109 -58.70 -28.63 5.83
C SER A 109 -59.50 -29.27 4.68
N LEU A 110 -58.86 -29.47 3.51
CA LEU A 110 -59.48 -30.11 2.36
C LEU A 110 -59.87 -31.55 2.67
N SER A 111 -58.98 -32.31 3.31
CA SER A 111 -59.24 -33.71 3.68
C SER A 111 -60.40 -33.83 4.69
N GLN A 112 -60.53 -32.87 5.62
CA GLN A 112 -61.64 -32.83 6.57
C GLN A 112 -62.95 -32.48 5.87
N LEU A 113 -62.93 -31.57 4.90
CA LEU A 113 -64.09 -31.22 4.10
C LEU A 113 -64.57 -32.41 3.28
N VAL A 114 -63.68 -33.09 2.55
CA VAL A 114 -64.01 -34.30 1.76
C VAL A 114 -64.61 -35.38 2.65
N ARG A 115 -64.04 -35.65 3.83
CA ARG A 115 -64.61 -36.63 4.79
C ARG A 115 -66.01 -36.24 5.26
N LYS A 116 -66.25 -34.95 5.54
CA LYS A 116 -67.57 -34.44 5.90
C LYS A 116 -68.56 -34.60 4.74
N THR A 117 -68.16 -34.26 3.52
CA THR A 117 -68.98 -34.42 2.31
C THR A 117 -69.39 -35.88 2.11
N VAL A 118 -68.45 -36.82 2.23
CA VAL A 118 -68.73 -38.27 2.11
C VAL A 118 -69.70 -38.75 3.18
N ARG A 119 -69.51 -38.33 4.46
CA ARG A 119 -70.43 -38.68 5.54
C ARG A 119 -71.83 -38.08 5.34
N PHE A 120 -71.91 -36.83 4.89
CA PHE A 120 -73.18 -36.19 4.58
C PHE A 120 -73.93 -36.92 3.45
N GLN A 121 -73.23 -37.44 2.45
CA GLN A 121 -73.84 -38.23 1.37
C GLN A 121 -74.30 -39.63 1.83
N SER A 122 -73.59 -40.26 2.77
CA SER A 122 -74.00 -41.58 3.30
C SER A 122 -75.18 -41.51 4.26
N ASP A 123 -75.23 -40.47 5.11
CA ASP A 123 -76.17 -40.40 6.23
C ASP A 123 -77.50 -39.70 5.85
N SER A 124 -77.51 -38.87 4.79
CA SER A 124 -78.69 -38.07 4.40
C SER A 124 -79.77 -38.82 3.63
N LEU A 125 -79.49 -39.97 3.01
CA LEU A 125 -80.47 -40.67 2.15
C LEU A 125 -81.74 -41.15 2.90
N PRO A 126 -81.66 -41.74 4.11
CA PRO A 126 -82.85 -42.11 4.88
C PRO A 126 -83.56 -40.91 5.54
N GLU A 127 -82.82 -39.86 5.91
CA GLU A 127 -83.30 -38.70 6.68
C GLU A 127 -83.96 -37.63 5.78
N LEU A 128 -83.59 -37.59 4.51
CA LEU A 128 -84.14 -36.72 3.47
C LEU A 128 -85.56 -37.12 3.02
N LEU A 129 -85.92 -38.40 3.16
CA LEU A 129 -87.24 -38.94 2.82
C LEU A 129 -88.35 -38.53 3.82
N LEU A 130 -88.00 -38.02 5.01
CA LEU A 130 -88.94 -37.80 6.13
C LEU A 130 -89.14 -36.32 6.53
N GLY A 131 -88.48 -35.36 5.88
CA GLY A 131 -88.47 -33.97 6.33
C GLY A 131 -88.95 -32.94 5.31
N ASP A 132 -90.08 -32.28 5.59
CA ASP A 132 -90.55 -31.10 4.86
C ASP A 132 -89.51 -29.97 4.91
N GLY A 133 -89.12 -29.43 3.75
CA GLY A 133 -88.25 -28.26 3.62
C GLY A 133 -86.74 -28.48 3.83
N ARG A 134 -86.30 -29.69 4.22
CA ARG A 134 -84.86 -29.99 4.46
C ARG A 134 -84.05 -30.17 3.19
N LEU A 135 -84.71 -30.49 2.08
CA LEU A 135 -84.09 -30.78 0.79
C LEU A 135 -83.38 -29.54 0.19
N ALA A 136 -84.01 -28.36 0.26
CA ALA A 136 -83.41 -27.10 -0.20
C ALA A 136 -82.18 -26.68 0.63
N ASN A 137 -82.22 -26.87 1.95
CA ASN A 137 -81.09 -26.59 2.84
C ASN A 137 -79.91 -27.53 2.55
N LEU A 138 -80.18 -28.81 2.26
CA LEU A 138 -79.15 -29.78 1.88
C LEU A 138 -78.44 -29.42 0.57
N PHE A 139 -79.17 -28.99 -0.46
CA PHE A 139 -78.56 -28.52 -1.70
C PHE A 139 -77.72 -27.24 -1.48
N THR A 140 -78.14 -26.36 -0.58
CA THR A 140 -77.43 -25.14 -0.24
C THR A 140 -76.13 -25.42 0.53
N GLU A 141 -76.15 -26.37 1.48
CA GLU A 141 -74.96 -26.80 2.21
C GLU A 141 -73.97 -27.58 1.33
N MET A 142 -74.47 -28.47 0.46
CA MET A 142 -73.65 -29.22 -0.50
C MET A 142 -72.93 -28.29 -1.49
N SER A 143 -73.65 -27.34 -2.08
CA SER A 143 -73.07 -26.35 -2.99
C SER A 143 -72.05 -25.45 -2.29
N SER A 144 -72.28 -25.10 -1.02
CA SER A 144 -71.33 -24.36 -0.20
C SER A 144 -70.04 -25.16 0.05
N PHE A 145 -70.13 -26.46 0.34
CA PHE A 145 -68.93 -27.30 0.50
C PHE A 145 -68.15 -27.48 -0.80
N ALA A 146 -68.84 -27.70 -1.93
CA ALA A 146 -68.18 -27.78 -3.24
C ALA A 146 -67.44 -26.47 -3.57
N SER A 147 -68.05 -25.31 -3.28
CA SER A 147 -67.39 -24.02 -3.48
C SER A 147 -66.16 -23.85 -2.61
N ILE A 148 -66.21 -24.24 -1.32
CA ILE A 148 -65.05 -24.16 -0.41
C ILE A 148 -63.94 -25.13 -0.85
N GLU A 149 -64.30 -26.33 -1.28
CA GLU A 149 -63.36 -27.34 -1.80
C GLU A 149 -62.60 -26.79 -3.01
N GLN A 150 -63.33 -26.21 -3.96
CA GLN A 150 -62.75 -25.59 -5.14
C GLN A 150 -61.82 -24.43 -4.77
N SER A 151 -62.26 -23.48 -3.93
CA SER A 151 -61.43 -22.35 -3.50
C SER A 151 -60.17 -22.81 -2.76
N LEU A 152 -60.24 -23.88 -1.98
CA LEU A 152 -59.09 -24.43 -1.26
C LEU A 152 -58.11 -25.14 -2.20
N SER A 153 -58.62 -25.88 -3.18
CA SER A 153 -57.82 -26.48 -4.24
C SER A 153 -57.08 -25.41 -5.07
N GLU A 154 -57.80 -24.36 -5.47
CA GLU A 154 -57.24 -23.19 -6.16
C GLU A 154 -56.16 -22.51 -5.31
N THR A 155 -56.41 -22.32 -4.01
CA THR A 155 -55.43 -21.76 -3.07
C THR A 155 -54.17 -22.62 -2.98
N ILE A 156 -54.30 -23.95 -2.86
CA ILE A 156 -53.15 -24.86 -2.84
C ILE A 156 -52.36 -24.76 -4.15
N SER A 157 -53.05 -24.69 -5.29
CA SER A 157 -52.41 -24.58 -6.59
C SER A 157 -51.62 -23.26 -6.71
N SER A 158 -52.21 -22.14 -6.29
CA SER A 158 -51.58 -20.82 -6.27
C SER A 158 -50.35 -20.79 -5.36
N VAL A 159 -50.46 -21.29 -4.13
CA VAL A 159 -49.34 -21.34 -3.18
C VAL A 159 -48.22 -22.24 -3.68
N ARG A 160 -48.53 -23.34 -4.38
CA ARG A 160 -47.52 -24.19 -5.03
C ARG A 160 -46.76 -23.45 -6.14
N THR A 161 -47.47 -22.69 -6.97
CA THR A 161 -46.84 -21.87 -8.01
C THR A 161 -45.89 -20.85 -7.38
N VAL A 162 -46.37 -20.07 -6.40
CA VAL A 162 -45.53 -19.09 -5.68
C VAL A 162 -44.32 -19.77 -5.02
N LYS A 163 -44.50 -20.94 -4.40
CA LYS A 163 -43.39 -21.71 -3.82
C LYS A 163 -42.36 -22.08 -4.87
N LYS A 164 -42.79 -22.55 -6.04
CA LYS A 164 -41.89 -22.90 -7.14
C LYS A 164 -41.10 -21.69 -7.63
N ASP A 165 -41.76 -20.53 -7.77
CA ASP A 165 -41.10 -19.29 -8.18
C ASP A 165 -40.00 -18.89 -7.17
N VAL A 166 -40.31 -18.93 -5.86
CA VAL A 166 -39.33 -18.65 -4.80
C VAL A 166 -38.19 -19.68 -4.77
N GLU A 167 -38.46 -20.96 -5.08
CA GLU A 167 -37.43 -22.00 -5.22
C GLU A 167 -36.49 -21.72 -6.41
N THR A 168 -37.02 -21.28 -7.55
CA THR A 168 -36.21 -20.86 -8.70
C THR A 168 -35.34 -19.65 -8.37
N GLU A 169 -35.90 -18.60 -7.77
CA GLU A 169 -35.12 -17.43 -7.34
C GLU A 169 -34.04 -17.81 -6.31
N LYS A 170 -34.32 -18.76 -5.41
CA LYS A 170 -33.32 -19.27 -4.46
C LYS A 170 -32.17 -19.95 -5.18
N GLN A 171 -32.45 -20.79 -6.18
CA GLN A 171 -31.42 -21.47 -6.96
C GLN A 171 -30.54 -20.49 -7.74
N GLU A 172 -31.13 -19.43 -8.30
CA GLU A 172 -30.37 -18.37 -8.96
C GLU A 172 -29.40 -17.66 -8.00
N LEU A 173 -29.86 -17.34 -6.78
CA LEU A 173 -29.01 -16.75 -5.75
C LEU A 173 -27.90 -17.71 -5.27
N GLU A 174 -28.20 -19.00 -5.16
CA GLU A 174 -27.20 -20.02 -4.83
C GLU A 174 -26.12 -20.13 -5.92
N GLY A 175 -26.50 -20.05 -7.20
CA GLY A 175 -25.58 -19.98 -8.33
C GLY A 175 -24.66 -18.75 -8.25
N ARG A 176 -25.24 -17.56 -8.04
CA ARG A 176 -24.47 -16.31 -7.86
C ARG A 176 -23.52 -16.37 -6.67
N ARG A 177 -23.94 -16.98 -5.54
CA ARG A 177 -23.09 -17.15 -4.36
C ARG A 177 -21.90 -18.05 -4.66
N ALA A 178 -22.11 -19.14 -5.41
CA ALA A 178 -21.04 -20.05 -5.81
C ALA A 178 -20.01 -19.32 -6.69
N GLU A 179 -20.46 -18.58 -7.70
CA GLU A 179 -19.59 -17.79 -8.58
C GLU A 179 -18.77 -16.76 -7.78
N GLU A 180 -19.39 -16.01 -6.88
CA GLU A 180 -18.66 -15.06 -6.02
C GLU A 180 -17.64 -15.75 -5.11
N THR A 181 -17.96 -16.94 -4.61
CA THR A 181 -17.04 -17.74 -3.78
C THR A 181 -15.83 -18.20 -4.59
N ASP A 182 -16.03 -18.65 -5.83
CA ASP A 182 -14.94 -19.08 -6.71
C ASP A 182 -14.03 -17.91 -7.09
N LEU A 183 -14.62 -16.74 -7.41
CA LEU A 183 -13.87 -15.51 -7.69
C LEU A 183 -13.07 -15.05 -6.48
N ARG A 184 -13.63 -15.14 -5.28
CA ARG A 184 -12.94 -14.85 -4.01
C ARG A 184 -11.72 -15.75 -3.82
N VAL A 185 -11.87 -17.06 -4.05
CA VAL A 185 -10.76 -18.03 -3.94
C VAL A 185 -9.67 -17.76 -4.98
N ALA A 186 -10.05 -17.43 -6.21
CA ALA A 186 -9.08 -17.04 -7.24
C ALA A 186 -8.29 -15.79 -6.83
N GLN A 187 -8.96 -14.75 -6.32
CA GLN A 187 -8.32 -13.54 -5.83
C GLN A 187 -7.40 -13.78 -4.62
N GLU A 188 -7.74 -14.71 -3.73
CA GLU A 188 -6.84 -15.10 -2.63
C GLU A 188 -5.55 -15.75 -3.13
N ARG A 189 -5.63 -16.58 -4.18
CA ARG A 189 -4.44 -17.18 -4.81
C ARG A 189 -3.58 -16.10 -5.48
N ASP A 190 -4.20 -15.18 -6.21
CA ASP A 190 -3.49 -14.07 -6.85
C ASP A 190 -2.82 -13.16 -5.83
N LYS A 191 -3.51 -12.85 -4.73
CA LYS A 191 -2.95 -12.08 -3.63
C LYS A 191 -1.70 -12.74 -3.05
N LYS A 192 -1.74 -14.06 -2.78
CA LYS A 192 -0.56 -14.79 -2.28
C LYS A 192 0.63 -14.70 -3.23
N ARG A 193 0.38 -14.87 -4.53
CA ARG A 193 1.41 -14.71 -5.56
C ARG A 193 2.00 -13.30 -5.57
N LEU A 194 1.18 -12.26 -5.40
CA LEU A 194 1.66 -10.88 -5.28
C LEU A 194 2.49 -10.65 -4.01
N GLU A 195 2.09 -11.24 -2.88
CA GLU A 195 2.84 -11.17 -1.61
C GLU A 195 4.21 -11.85 -1.72
N GLU A 196 4.31 -12.99 -2.41
CA GLU A 196 5.58 -13.66 -2.70
C GLU A 196 6.50 -12.78 -3.58
N GLN A 197 5.93 -12.14 -4.61
CA GLN A 197 6.67 -11.22 -5.48
C GLN A 197 7.14 -9.96 -4.74
N GLU A 198 6.30 -9.42 -3.85
CA GLU A 198 6.63 -8.26 -3.03
C GLU A 198 7.78 -8.58 -2.08
N ALA A 199 7.69 -9.73 -1.39
CA ALA A 199 8.72 -10.16 -0.46
C ALA A 199 10.09 -10.33 -1.14
N GLU A 200 10.12 -10.94 -2.32
CA GLU A 200 11.36 -11.12 -3.07
C GLU A 200 11.94 -9.77 -3.56
N LYS A 201 11.11 -8.88 -4.12
CA LYS A 201 11.60 -7.55 -4.53
C LYS A 201 12.03 -6.68 -3.36
N SER A 202 11.33 -6.74 -2.24
CA SER A 202 11.68 -6.06 -0.99
C SER A 202 13.01 -6.56 -0.43
N ARG A 203 13.27 -7.86 -0.53
CA ARG A 203 14.57 -8.47 -0.18
C ARG A 203 15.70 -7.96 -1.07
N ILE A 204 15.51 -7.94 -2.38
CA ILE A 204 16.50 -7.42 -3.34
C ILE A 204 16.77 -5.94 -3.08
N LEU A 205 15.73 -5.14 -2.83
CA LEU A 205 15.86 -3.72 -2.53
C LEU A 205 16.69 -3.46 -1.27
N LYS A 206 16.43 -4.20 -0.20
CA LYS A 206 17.21 -4.11 1.05
C LYS A 206 18.68 -4.50 0.83
N LEU A 207 18.93 -5.54 0.04
CA LEU A 207 20.29 -5.96 -0.31
C LEU A 207 21.02 -4.86 -1.11
N SER A 208 20.35 -4.26 -2.11
CA SER A 208 20.91 -3.17 -2.92
C SER A 208 21.31 -1.97 -2.06
N LYS A 209 20.42 -1.53 -1.16
CA LYS A 209 20.69 -0.42 -0.24
C LYS A 209 21.85 -0.72 0.72
N GLY A 210 21.97 -1.97 1.18
CA GLY A 210 23.10 -2.40 2.01
C GLY A 210 24.42 -2.36 1.25
N ILE A 211 24.43 -2.76 -0.01
CA ILE A 211 25.62 -2.70 -0.88
C ILE A 211 26.01 -1.24 -1.16
N GLU A 212 25.05 -0.38 -1.49
CA GLU A 212 25.29 1.06 -1.70
C GLU A 212 25.85 1.74 -0.46
N ALA A 213 25.28 1.46 0.73
CA ALA A 213 25.79 1.99 1.99
C ALA A 213 27.22 1.51 2.28
N ASN A 214 27.54 0.24 1.99
CA ASN A 214 28.90 -0.28 2.13
C ASN A 214 29.88 0.38 1.16
N TYR A 215 29.50 0.58 -0.11
CA TYR A 215 30.33 1.29 -1.08
C TYR A 215 30.56 2.76 -0.69
N GLN A 216 29.52 3.46 -0.22
CA GLN A 216 29.63 4.84 0.26
C GLN A 216 30.56 4.94 1.49
N SER A 217 30.50 3.95 2.39
CA SER A 217 31.41 3.83 3.54
C SER A 217 32.86 3.59 3.10
N VAL A 218 33.09 2.73 2.10
CA VAL A 218 34.43 2.51 1.54
C VAL A 218 34.96 3.78 0.89
N ILE A 219 34.18 4.48 0.08
CA ILE A 219 34.59 5.74 -0.56
C ILE A 219 34.99 6.79 0.49
N SER A 220 34.11 7.04 1.48
CA SER A 220 34.40 8.00 2.55
C SER A 220 35.63 7.61 3.39
N SER A 221 35.85 6.31 3.65
CA SER A 221 37.05 5.84 4.37
C SER A 221 38.35 6.04 3.57
N LYS A 222 38.29 5.89 2.24
CA LYS A 222 39.43 6.10 1.33
C LYS A 222 39.71 7.59 1.14
N GLU A 223 38.68 8.43 1.09
CA GLU A 223 38.81 9.89 1.09
C GLU A 223 39.44 10.40 2.40
N TYR A 224 38.99 9.90 3.56
CA TYR A 224 39.56 10.26 4.86
C TYR A 224 41.02 9.81 4.99
N SER A 225 41.35 8.61 4.52
CA SER A 225 42.71 8.07 4.54
C SER A 225 43.63 8.84 3.58
N ALA A 226 43.15 9.23 2.40
CA ALA A 226 43.89 10.09 1.49
C ALA A 226 44.14 11.49 2.08
N ALA A 227 43.14 12.07 2.76
CA ALA A 227 43.29 13.34 3.47
C ALA A 227 44.31 13.23 4.62
N LYS A 228 44.28 12.14 5.39
CA LYS A 228 45.23 11.88 6.48
C LYS A 228 46.66 11.66 5.98
N ILE A 229 46.86 10.87 4.93
CA ILE A 229 48.18 10.68 4.29
C ILE A 229 48.71 12.01 3.74
N ARG A 230 47.85 12.84 3.12
CA ARG A 230 48.24 14.19 2.67
C ARG A 230 48.66 15.09 3.83
N SER A 231 48.01 14.99 4.99
CA SER A 231 48.38 15.76 6.19
C SER A 231 49.67 15.26 6.86
N GLU A 232 49.92 13.95 6.87
CA GLU A 232 51.13 13.35 7.46
C GLU A 232 52.37 13.57 6.56
N LEU A 233 52.22 13.52 5.23
CA LEU A 233 53.27 13.91 4.29
C LEU A 233 53.63 15.41 4.37
N PHE A 234 52.70 16.24 4.83
CA PHE A 234 52.90 17.67 5.02
C PHE A 234 53.67 18.01 6.29
N ILE A 235 53.49 17.24 7.37
CA ILE A 235 54.22 17.44 8.64
C ILE A 235 55.68 16.99 8.53
N LEU A 236 56.01 16.10 7.60
CA LEU A 236 57.35 15.51 7.45
C LEU A 236 58.29 16.26 6.48
N ARG A 237 57.94 17.45 5.98
CA ARG A 237 58.77 18.25 5.06
C ARG A 237 59.16 19.60 5.64
N ASP A 238 60.44 19.75 5.97
CA ASP A 238 61.09 20.96 6.49
C ASP A 238 61.38 22.01 5.38
N SER A 239 60.38 22.32 4.56
CA SER A 239 60.32 23.54 3.75
C SER A 239 58.88 23.72 3.24
N ALA A 240 58.35 24.93 3.43
CA ALA A 240 56.94 25.26 3.31
C ALA A 240 56.42 25.22 1.85
N ALA A 241 56.12 24.02 1.35
CA ALA A 241 55.29 23.87 0.16
C ALA A 241 53.83 24.20 0.47
N ILE A 242 53.15 24.88 -0.45
CA ILE A 242 51.73 25.22 -0.30
C ILE A 242 50.86 23.99 -0.63
N PRO A 243 49.80 23.70 0.15
CA PRO A 243 48.86 22.61 -0.16
C PRO A 243 48.28 22.77 -1.58
N PHE A 244 48.15 21.67 -2.32
CA PHE A 244 47.63 21.70 -3.69
C PHE A 244 46.25 22.38 -3.78
N GLU A 245 45.37 22.19 -2.80
CA GLU A 245 44.07 22.85 -2.74
C GLU A 245 44.20 24.37 -2.64
N LYS A 246 45.14 24.87 -1.82
CA LYS A 246 45.43 26.30 -1.70
C LYS A 246 46.13 26.84 -2.94
N ALA A 247 47.03 26.07 -3.55
CA ALA A 247 47.66 26.40 -4.82
C ALA A 247 46.64 26.48 -5.96
N LEU A 248 45.67 25.56 -6.00
CA LEU A 248 44.58 25.56 -6.96
C LEU A 248 43.65 26.76 -6.74
N ALA A 249 43.28 27.07 -5.49
CA ALA A 249 42.47 28.24 -5.18
C ALA A 249 43.15 29.55 -5.60
N LEU A 250 44.45 29.69 -5.34
CA LEU A 250 45.25 30.84 -5.78
C LEU A 250 45.40 30.89 -7.30
N ALA A 251 45.59 29.74 -7.96
CA ALA A 251 45.65 29.66 -9.42
C ALA A 251 44.30 29.99 -10.08
N GLN A 252 43.18 29.66 -9.43
CA GLN A 252 41.84 30.04 -9.87
C GLN A 252 41.58 31.54 -9.68
N ASP A 253 42.03 32.14 -8.56
CA ASP A 253 41.95 33.61 -8.36
C ASP A 253 42.82 34.35 -9.40
N ALA A 254 44.03 33.86 -9.66
CA ALA A 254 44.90 34.41 -10.69
C ALA A 254 44.30 34.25 -12.10
N GLN A 255 43.69 33.10 -12.41
CA GLN A 255 42.96 32.87 -13.66
C GLN A 255 41.81 33.88 -13.82
N ALA A 256 41.04 34.15 -12.77
CA ALA A 256 39.93 35.11 -12.82
C ALA A 256 40.40 36.53 -13.15
N ARG A 257 41.61 36.91 -12.74
CA ARG A 257 42.17 38.25 -12.97
C ARG A 257 42.94 38.37 -14.29
N THR A 258 43.59 37.29 -14.73
CA THR A 258 44.56 37.32 -15.85
C THR A 258 44.09 36.59 -17.11
N GLY A 259 43.05 35.76 -17.02
CA GLY A 259 42.55 34.93 -18.12
C GLY A 259 43.43 33.71 -18.44
N VAL A 260 44.57 33.53 -17.77
CA VAL A 260 45.47 32.39 -17.97
C VAL A 260 44.93 31.17 -17.24
N ARG A 261 44.86 30.01 -17.92
CA ARG A 261 44.31 28.77 -17.34
C ARG A 261 45.07 28.35 -16.06
N ALA A 262 44.33 28.07 -14.99
CA ALA A 262 44.88 27.65 -13.70
C ALA A 262 45.78 26.40 -13.80
N ALA A 263 45.45 25.45 -14.69
CA ALA A 263 46.27 24.27 -14.94
C ALA A 263 47.66 24.62 -15.52
N PHE A 264 47.73 25.66 -16.37
CA PHE A 264 48.99 26.14 -16.93
C PHE A 264 49.83 26.88 -15.88
N LEU A 265 49.19 27.74 -15.08
CA LEU A 265 49.84 28.42 -13.95
C LEU A 265 50.40 27.41 -12.92
N LEU A 266 49.62 26.39 -12.58
CA LEU A 266 50.07 25.31 -11.69
C LEU A 266 51.23 24.50 -12.27
N GLY A 267 51.21 24.24 -13.58
CA GLY A 267 52.31 23.57 -14.27
C GLY A 267 53.62 24.35 -14.21
N ILE A 268 53.57 25.67 -14.46
CA ILE A 268 54.75 26.54 -14.34
C ILE A 268 55.25 26.58 -12.90
N ILE A 269 54.37 26.77 -11.91
CA ILE A 269 54.79 26.85 -10.50
C ILE A 269 55.37 25.52 -10.01
N ALA A 270 54.85 24.39 -10.49
CA ALA A 270 55.40 23.07 -10.22
C ALA A 270 56.80 22.88 -10.83
N GLU A 271 57.03 23.33 -12.06
CA GLU A 271 58.35 23.21 -12.69
C GLU A 271 59.39 24.16 -12.07
N GLU A 272 59.02 25.43 -11.88
CA GLU A 272 59.95 26.49 -11.45
C GLU A 272 60.28 26.44 -9.95
N SER A 273 59.31 26.02 -9.13
CA SER A 273 59.45 26.13 -7.67
C SER A 273 59.05 24.87 -6.91
N ASN A 274 58.64 23.81 -7.64
CA ASN A 274 58.02 22.61 -7.07
C ASN A 274 56.94 22.93 -6.04
N LEU A 275 56.01 23.82 -6.42
CA LEU A 275 54.91 24.31 -5.56
C LEU A 275 55.39 24.98 -4.26
N GLY A 276 56.48 25.76 -4.35
CA GLY A 276 57.03 26.52 -3.23
C GLY A 276 58.09 25.79 -2.40
N GLU A 277 58.55 24.60 -2.81
CA GLU A 277 59.63 23.87 -2.13
C GLU A 277 61.02 24.45 -2.40
N ASN A 278 61.20 25.11 -3.55
CA ASN A 278 62.49 25.63 -4.02
C ASN A 278 62.51 27.16 -4.07
N VAL A 279 62.02 27.82 -3.02
CA VAL A 279 62.09 29.28 -2.89
C VAL A 279 63.12 29.66 -1.82
N GLY A 280 64.00 30.61 -2.13
CA GLY A 280 64.90 31.24 -1.14
C GLY A 280 66.10 30.42 -0.64
N LYS A 281 66.66 29.52 -1.47
CA LYS A 281 67.89 28.75 -1.14
C LYS A 281 69.18 29.40 -1.65
N GLY A 282 69.11 30.62 -2.21
CA GLY A 282 70.25 31.28 -2.83
C GLY A 282 71.21 31.86 -1.80
N ASN A 283 72.51 31.79 -2.06
CA ASN A 283 73.51 32.45 -1.25
C ASN A 283 74.21 33.52 -2.09
N TRP A 284 74.05 34.80 -1.73
CA TRP A 284 74.65 35.91 -2.47
C TRP A 284 76.17 35.82 -2.58
N ARG A 285 76.83 35.08 -1.68
CA ARG A 285 78.29 34.86 -1.70
C ARG A 285 78.72 33.86 -2.77
N VAL A 286 77.82 32.96 -3.19
CA VAL A 286 78.07 31.89 -4.16
C VAL A 286 77.43 32.20 -5.51
N ASP A 287 76.21 32.74 -5.50
CA ASP A 287 75.38 32.90 -6.69
C ASP A 287 75.64 34.22 -7.44
N MET A 288 76.23 35.22 -6.78
CA MET A 288 76.56 36.52 -7.39
C MET A 288 78.02 36.58 -7.82
N LYS A 289 78.28 37.17 -9.00
CA LYS A 289 79.65 37.28 -9.52
C LYS A 289 80.41 38.40 -8.81
N ALA A 290 81.42 38.03 -8.02
CA ALA A 290 82.34 39.00 -7.42
C ALA A 290 83.34 39.56 -8.46
N PRO A 291 83.65 40.88 -8.48
CA PRO A 291 83.06 41.96 -7.67
C PRO A 291 81.85 42.66 -8.33
N ARG A 292 81.49 42.27 -9.56
CA ARG A 292 80.49 42.95 -10.40
C ARG A 292 79.12 43.10 -9.71
N ASP A 293 78.64 42.02 -9.09
CA ASP A 293 77.26 41.95 -8.57
C ASP A 293 77.23 42.05 -7.04
N THR A 294 78.28 41.57 -6.36
CA THR A 294 78.37 41.61 -4.88
C THR A 294 78.55 43.02 -4.35
N VAL A 295 79.27 43.91 -5.06
CA VAL A 295 79.50 45.30 -4.61
C VAL A 295 78.23 46.15 -4.72
N PRO A 296 77.50 46.18 -5.85
CA PRO A 296 76.21 46.87 -5.91
C PRO A 296 75.19 46.30 -4.94
N PHE A 297 75.14 44.97 -4.77
CA PHE A 297 74.23 44.33 -3.82
C PHE A 297 74.48 44.82 -2.39
N LEU A 298 75.73 44.79 -1.92
CA LEU A 298 76.10 45.29 -0.59
C LEU A 298 75.84 46.80 -0.42
N ASP A 299 75.99 47.60 -1.47
CA ASP A 299 75.68 49.03 -1.41
C ASP A 299 74.16 49.28 -1.30
N ILE A 300 73.36 48.51 -2.04
CA ILE A 300 71.90 48.59 -1.99
C ILE A 300 71.38 48.13 -0.62
N THR A 301 71.85 46.99 -0.10
CA THR A 301 71.41 46.48 1.22
C THR A 301 71.79 47.44 2.34
N ARG A 302 72.98 48.07 2.26
CA ARG A 302 73.40 49.12 3.19
C ARG A 302 72.50 50.36 3.12
N ARG A 303 72.11 50.82 1.93
CA ARG A 303 71.19 51.96 1.75
C ARG A 303 69.78 51.67 2.26
N LEU A 304 69.34 50.41 2.16
CA LEU A 304 68.02 49.96 2.59
C LEU A 304 67.97 49.52 4.07
N GLY A 305 69.10 49.47 4.77
CA GLY A 305 69.16 49.02 6.17
C GLY A 305 68.84 47.53 6.35
N LEU A 306 69.04 46.71 5.31
CA LEU A 306 68.74 45.29 5.33
C LEU A 306 70.03 44.47 5.51
N ASP A 307 69.96 43.38 6.27
CA ASP A 307 71.08 42.44 6.43
C ASP A 307 71.21 41.56 5.17
N PRO A 308 72.32 41.65 4.41
CA PRO A 308 72.51 40.88 3.18
C PRO A 308 72.47 39.36 3.40
N ASP A 309 72.83 38.87 4.59
CA ASP A 309 72.81 37.43 4.90
C ASP A 309 71.39 36.93 5.26
N GLN A 310 70.44 37.83 5.54
CA GLN A 310 69.04 37.51 5.83
C GLN A 310 68.12 37.60 4.59
N ILE A 311 68.57 38.24 3.51
CA ILE A 311 67.72 38.53 2.34
C ILE A 311 67.59 37.33 1.40
N LEU A 312 68.63 36.49 1.28
CA LEU A 312 68.65 35.41 0.28
C LEU A 312 68.64 33.99 0.87
N GLY A 313 68.90 33.83 2.17
CA GLY A 313 68.75 32.54 2.86
C GLY A 313 69.42 32.53 4.22
N GLY A 314 68.62 32.62 5.29
CA GLY A 314 69.11 32.50 6.67
C GLY A 314 69.48 31.05 7.04
N LEU A 315 70.67 30.91 7.62
CA LEU A 315 71.16 29.86 8.52
C LEU A 315 71.52 28.48 7.93
N CYS A 316 72.83 28.28 7.72
CA CYS A 316 73.56 27.16 8.34
C CYS A 316 75.07 27.38 8.22
N GLU A 317 75.65 28.02 9.23
CA GLU A 317 77.09 28.01 9.48
C GLU A 317 77.44 26.66 10.13
N CYS A 318 78.22 25.82 9.44
CA CYS A 318 78.88 24.68 10.09
C CYS A 318 80.38 24.72 9.74
N LYS A 319 81.17 24.99 10.79
CA LYS A 319 82.61 25.24 10.83
C LYS A 319 83.44 24.28 9.98
N LYS A 320 84.35 24.82 9.16
CA LYS A 320 85.55 24.11 8.70
C LYS A 320 86.70 24.36 9.67
N GLU A 321 87.28 23.25 10.14
CA GLU A 321 88.67 23.05 10.55
C GLU A 321 89.22 23.90 11.70
N SER A 322 89.43 23.26 12.84
CA SER A 322 90.52 23.63 13.75
C SER A 322 91.14 22.36 14.30
N VAL A 323 92.36 22.14 13.84
CA VAL A 323 93.37 21.21 14.33
C VAL A 323 93.47 21.28 15.86
N CYS A 324 93.49 20.11 16.50
CA CYS A 324 94.01 19.92 17.86
C CYS A 324 95.43 20.49 17.98
N VAL A 325 95.73 21.28 19.03
CA VAL A 325 96.87 21.09 19.97
C VAL A 325 96.75 22.09 21.13
N LEU A 326 97.12 21.59 22.31
CA LEU A 326 97.31 22.23 23.61
C LEU A 326 98.11 23.55 23.62
N ARG A 327 97.59 24.58 24.30
CA ARG A 327 98.13 25.17 25.53
C ARG A 327 97.11 26.12 26.15
#